data_AF-A0A8X6GUT4-F1
#
_entry.id   AF-A0A8X6GUT4-F1
#
_cell.length_a   1.000
_cell.length_b   1.000
_cell.length_c   1.000
_cell.angle_alpha   90.00
_cell.angle_beta   90.00
_cell.angle_gamma   90.00
#
_symmetry.space_group_name_H-M   'P 1'
#
loop_
_entity.id
_entity.type
_entity.pdbx_description
1 polymer ?
#
loop_
_entity_poly.entity_id
_entity_poly.type
_entity_poly.pdbx_seq_one_letter_code
_entity_poly.pdbx_strand_id
1 'polypeptide(L)'
;NQSASDLPAELQLDVGKTANFNCSIHGTPVGSVTWKKDMRLLSANQRAMFPTPTSLQVRQVKRQDSGIYQCFVNRDVFLRRLALDSL
;
A
#
# COMPACT_ATOMS: atom_id res chain seq x y z
N ASN A 1 -8.95 9.74 -21.28
CA ASN A 1 -7.51 10.01 -21.21
C ASN A 1 -7.08 9.91 -19.75
N GLN A 2 -6.81 8.70 -19.25
CA GLN A 2 -6.35 8.40 -17.88
C GLN A 2 -5.85 6.95 -17.90
N SER A 3 -4.72 6.73 -18.55
CA SER A 3 -3.98 5.49 -18.38
C SER A 3 -2.96 5.78 -17.28
N ALA A 4 -3.29 5.42 -16.04
CA ALA A 4 -2.25 5.22 -15.05
C ALA A 4 -1.24 4.25 -15.67
N SER A 5 0.05 4.55 -15.58
CA SER A 5 1.10 3.70 -16.13
C SER A 5 0.94 2.28 -15.57
N ASP A 6 0.61 1.32 -16.42
CA ASP A 6 0.58 -0.12 -16.08
C ASP A 6 1.97 -0.66 -15.66
N LEU A 7 2.99 0.21 -15.67
CA LEU A 7 4.34 -0.08 -15.22
C LEU A 7 4.51 0.38 -13.76
N PRO A 8 5.08 -0.48 -12.90
CA PRO A 8 5.43 -0.09 -11.54
C PRO A 8 6.43 1.07 -11.58
N ALA A 9 6.23 2.07 -10.73
CA ALA A 9 7.19 3.16 -10.59
C ALA A 9 8.54 2.61 -10.09
N GLU A 10 9.61 2.88 -10.84
CA GLU A 10 10.97 2.53 -10.43
C GLU A 10 11.54 3.61 -9.50
N LEU A 11 12.13 3.18 -8.38
CA LEU A 11 12.76 4.06 -7.40
C LEU A 11 14.18 3.56 -7.14
N GLN A 12 15.18 4.31 -7.61
CA GLN A 12 16.59 4.07 -7.34
C GLN A 12 17.11 5.03 -6.28
N LEU A 13 17.74 4.50 -5.23
CA LEU A 13 18.24 5.28 -4.10
C LEU A 13 19.59 4.74 -3.64
N ASP A 14 20.44 5.65 -3.14
CA ASP A 14 21.67 5.27 -2.47
C ASP A 14 21.40 4.64 -1.09
N VAL A 15 22.29 3.74 -0.68
CA VAL A 15 22.27 3.14 0.66
C VAL A 15 22.31 4.24 1.73
N GLY A 16 21.50 4.06 2.77
CA GLY A 16 21.38 5.00 3.89
C GLY A 16 20.35 6.12 3.68
N LYS A 17 19.82 6.30 2.47
CA LYS A 17 18.71 7.23 2.20
C LYS A 17 17.38 6.69 2.74
N THR A 18 16.32 7.46 2.58
CA THR A 18 14.95 7.08 2.96
C THR A 18 14.10 6.92 1.71
N ALA A 19 13.50 5.74 1.53
CA ALA A 19 12.50 5.50 0.50
C ALA A 19 11.11 5.90 1.01
N ASN A 20 10.35 6.59 0.17
CA ASN A 20 8.97 6.96 0.44
C ASN A 20 8.08 6.43 -0.70
N PHE A 21 7.07 5.65 -0.34
CA PHE A 21 6.09 5.11 -1.26
C PHE A 21 4.71 5.68 -0.93
N ASN A 22 3.92 5.96 -1.97
CA ASN A 22 2.55 6.43 -1.85
C ASN A 22 1.64 5.57 -2.72
N CYS A 23 0.56 5.08 -2.12
CA CYS A 23 -0.46 4.29 -2.77
C CYS A 23 -1.65 5.20 -3.14
N SER A 24 -1.79 5.51 -4.42
CA SER A 24 -2.95 6.25 -4.94
C SER A 24 -4.15 5.32 -5.08
N ILE A 25 -5.15 5.50 -4.20
CA ILE A 25 -6.38 4.71 -4.18
C ILE A 25 -7.52 5.54 -4.75
N HIS A 26 -8.21 5.00 -5.74
CA HIS A 26 -9.38 5.63 -6.36
C HIS A 26 -10.65 4.84 -6.06
N GLY A 27 -11.81 5.51 -5.97
CA GLY A 27 -13.11 4.88 -5.74
C GLY A 27 -13.35 4.42 -4.29
N THR A 28 -14.61 4.22 -3.95
CA THR A 28 -15.09 3.91 -2.58
C THR A 28 -16.03 2.69 -2.60
N PRO A 29 -16.23 2.01 -1.45
CA PRO A 29 -15.53 2.19 -0.17
C PRO A 29 -14.12 1.58 -0.18
N VAL A 30 -13.27 2.07 0.71
CA VAL A 30 -11.92 1.55 0.97
C VAL A 30 -11.93 1.01 2.38
N GLY A 31 -11.77 -0.31 2.55
CA GLY A 31 -11.78 -0.97 3.84
C GLY A 31 -10.41 -0.90 4.52
N SER A 32 -9.41 -1.53 3.93
CA SER A 32 -8.05 -1.54 4.48
C SER A 32 -6.96 -1.53 3.41
N VAL A 33 -5.77 -1.06 3.78
CA VAL A 33 -4.57 -1.04 2.92
C VAL A 33 -3.49 -1.86 3.59
N THR A 34 -2.91 -2.79 2.82
CA THR A 34 -1.86 -3.69 3.28
C THR A 34 -0.63 -3.56 2.40
N TRP A 35 0.54 -3.33 3.01
CA TRP A 35 1.81 -3.25 2.27
C TRP A 35 2.53 -4.59 2.26
N LYS A 36 3.10 -4.91 1.10
CA LYS A 36 3.94 -6.09 0.90
C LYS A 36 5.25 -5.72 0.21
N LYS A 37 6.31 -6.43 0.55
CA LYS A 37 7.59 -6.46 -0.18
C LYS A 37 7.77 -7.85 -0.73
N ASP A 38 7.96 -7.97 -2.04
CA ASP A 38 8.16 -9.26 -2.71
C ASP A 38 7.06 -10.26 -2.32
N MET A 39 5.80 -9.80 -2.33
CA MET A 39 4.60 -10.56 -1.93
C MET A 39 4.53 -10.98 -0.45
N ARG A 40 5.48 -10.56 0.39
CA ARG A 40 5.48 -10.82 1.84
C ARG A 40 4.96 -9.62 2.61
N LEU A 41 4.15 -9.87 3.63
CA LEU A 41 3.58 -8.83 4.47
C LEU A 41 4.69 -8.00 5.14
N LEU A 42 4.59 -6.68 5.04
CA LEU A 42 5.46 -5.77 5.76
C LEU A 42 4.83 -5.42 7.11
N SER A 43 5.60 -5.59 8.17
CA SER A 43 5.25 -5.13 9.51
C SER A 43 6.08 -3.92 9.89
N ALA A 44 5.48 -3.04 10.70
CA ALA A 44 6.16 -1.85 11.19
C ALA A 44 7.37 -2.26 12.03
N ASN A 45 8.46 -1.53 11.88
CA ASN A 45 9.67 -1.67 12.68
C ASN A 45 10.41 -0.33 12.77
N GLN A 46 11.61 -0.32 13.34
CA GLN A 46 12.40 0.89 13.53
C GLN A 46 12.74 1.63 12.22
N ARG A 47 12.73 0.94 11.07
CA ARG A 47 13.07 1.50 9.75
C ARG A 47 11.85 1.60 8.83
N ALA A 48 11.01 0.57 8.78
CA ALA A 48 9.81 0.53 7.96
C ALA A 48 8.61 1.02 8.79
N MET A 49 8.06 2.16 8.40
CA MET A 49 6.96 2.83 9.11
C MET A 49 5.83 3.15 8.15
N PHE A 50 4.62 3.24 8.68
CA PHE A 50 3.41 3.59 7.93
C PHE A 50 2.82 4.90 8.46
N PRO A 51 3.32 6.07 8.03
CA PRO A 51 2.79 7.36 8.49
C PRO A 51 1.29 7.50 8.26
N THR A 52 0.79 6.88 7.18
CA THR A 52 -0.63 6.71 6.88
C THR A 52 -0.84 5.30 6.30
N PRO A 53 -2.09 4.78 6.22
CA PRO A 53 -2.35 3.50 5.56
C PRO A 53 -1.86 3.44 4.11
N THR A 54 -1.88 4.58 3.41
CA THR A 54 -1.47 4.72 2.00
C THR A 54 -0.01 5.12 1.82
N SER A 55 0.76 5.29 2.90
CA SER A 55 2.16 5.68 2.83
C SER A 55 3.07 4.70 3.56
N LEU A 56 4.14 4.30 2.89
CA LEU A 56 5.21 3.50 3.47
C LEU A 56 6.51 4.31 3.41
N GLN A 57 7.19 4.43 4.54
CA GLN A 57 8.53 5.00 4.65
C GLN A 57 9.52 3.92 5.10
N VAL A 58 10.60 3.73 4.34
CA VAL A 58 11.72 2.85 4.72
C VAL A 58 12.97 3.69 4.92
N ARG A 59 13.37 3.90 6.17
CA ARG A 59 14.55 4.69 6.55
C ARG A 59 15.83 3.87 6.45
N GLN A 60 16.94 4.56 6.19
CA GLN A 60 18.29 3.96 6.14
C GLN A 60 18.31 2.70 5.28
N VAL A 61 17.88 2.85 4.02
CA VAL A 61 17.73 1.72 3.09
C VAL A 61 19.05 0.97 2.92
N LYS A 62 18.96 -0.35 2.89
CA LYS A 62 20.07 -1.28 2.67
C LYS A 62 19.87 -2.02 1.36
N ARG A 63 20.93 -2.67 0.85
CA ARG A 63 20.84 -3.47 -0.39
C ARG A 63 19.76 -4.56 -0.32
N GLN A 64 19.53 -5.14 0.86
CA GLN A 64 18.50 -6.17 1.10
C GLN A 64 17.07 -5.62 1.07
N ASP A 65 16.91 -4.30 1.21
CA ASP A 65 15.60 -3.65 1.10
C ASP A 65 15.18 -3.48 -0.37
N SER A 66 16.06 -3.77 -1.35
CA SER A 66 15.69 -3.84 -2.76
C SER A 66 14.63 -4.91 -2.99
N GLY A 67 13.67 -4.61 -3.86
CA GLY A 67 12.54 -5.48 -4.17
C GLY A 67 11.32 -4.69 -4.62
N ILE A 68 10.22 -5.40 -4.85
CA ILE A 68 8.98 -4.79 -5.30
C ILE A 68 8.09 -4.52 -4.09
N TYR A 69 7.72 -3.25 -3.91
CA TYR A 69 6.80 -2.82 -2.87
C TYR A 69 5.41 -2.61 -3.46
N GLN A 70 4.41 -3.30 -2.92
CA GLN A 70 3.03 -3.21 -3.39
C GLN A 70 2.06 -2.91 -2.24
N CYS A 71 1.07 -2.07 -2.52
CA CYS A 71 -0.08 -1.89 -1.65
C CYS A 71 -1.26 -2.72 -2.17
N PHE A 72 -1.93 -3.43 -1.27
CA PHE A 72 -3.14 -4.18 -1.53
C PHE A 72 -4.30 -3.49 -0.83
N VAL A 73 -5.33 -3.15 -1.59
CA VAL A 73 -6.51 -2.44 -1.09
C VAL A 73 -7.65 -3.44 -0.95
N ASN A 74 -8.10 -3.67 0.27
CA ASN A 74 -9.36 -4.36 0.51
C ASN A 74 -10.51 -3.36 0.45
N ARG A 75 -11.57 -3.69 -0.26
CA ARG A 75 -12.79 -2.87 -0.34
C ARG A 75 -13.90 -3.59 0.38
N ASP A 76 -14.55 -2.88 1.30
CA ASP A 76 -15.71 -3.45 1.99
C ASP A 76 -16.88 -3.52 1.01
N VAL A 77 -17.61 -4.63 1.04
CA VAL A 77 -18.87 -4.71 0.28
C VAL A 77 -19.89 -3.88 1.05
N PHE A 78 -20.41 -2.82 0.45
CA PHE A 78 -21.58 -2.12 0.99
C PHE A 78 -22.78 -3.06 0.84
N LEU A 79 -22.98 -3.94 1.81
CA LEU A 79 -24.22 -4.71 1.89
C LEU A 79 -25.33 -3.69 2.21
N ARG A 80 -26.12 -3.30 1.21
CA ARG A 80 -27.48 -2.83 1.48
C ARG A 80 -28.16 -3.99 2.19
N ARG A 81 -28.32 -3.86 3.51
CA ARG A 81 -29.16 -4.75 4.31
C ARG A 81 -30.60 -4.59 3.82
N LEU A 82 -30.98 -5.31 2.76
CA LEU A 82 -32.38 -5.56 2.42
C LEU A 82 -32.76 -6.93 2.97
N ALA A 83 -32.71 -7.06 4.29
CA ALA A 83 -33.25 -8.20 5.02
C ALA A 83 -33.28 -7.81 6.50
N LEU A 84 -34.39 -7.19 6.90
CA LEU A 84 -34.92 -6.83 8.22
C LEU A 84 -35.85 -5.64 7.90
N ASP A 85 -37.16 -5.72 7.72
CA ASP A 85 -38.16 -6.70 8.16
C ASP A 85 -39.32 -6.69 7.16
N SER A 86 -39.57 -7.82 6.51
CA SER A 86 -40.87 -8.14 5.92
C SER A 86 -41.29 -9.49 6.50
N LEU A 87 -41.70 -9.42 7.77
CA LEU A 87 -42.57 -10.36 8.47
C LEU A 87 -43.44 -9.52 9.40
#